data_AF-A0A536SFT3-F1
#
_entry.id   AF-A0A536SFT3-F1
#
_cell.length_a   1.000
_cell.length_b   1.000
_cell.length_c   1.000
_cell.angle_alpha   90.00
_cell.angle_beta   90.00
_cell.angle_gamma   90.00
#
_symmetry.space_group_name_H-M   'P 1'
#
loop_
_entity.id
_entity.type
_entity.pdbx_description
1 polymer ?
#
loop_
_entity_poly.entity_id
_entity_poly.type
_entity_poly.pdbx_seq_one_letter_code
_entity_poly.pdbx_strand_id
1 'polypeptide(L)'
;GIFALGALQGALGWYMVQSGLVDDPRVSQYRLTAHLGIAFLIYAPMLWIALDLLLPRASRTEAAPRGLRRFAVALAALIFVMALSGGLVAGTRSGLAYNTFPLMNGRFVPPELFAIEPWYLNFSSNMATVQFDHRLIAWLLAFLVPWFWLKVRREAAPRRTRLGADLLLAMLALQITLGIATLLLAVPVPLAAAHQAGALLVFSAAIFVAHSLR
;
A
#
# COMPACT_ATOMS: atom_id res chain seq x y z
N GLY A 1 -7.03 -15.45 -14.57
CA GLY A 1 -5.63 -15.28 -15.00
C GLY A 1 -5.32 -13.81 -15.23
N ILE A 2 -4.06 -13.44 -15.42
CA ILE A 2 -3.61 -12.03 -15.59
C ILE A 2 -4.40 -11.31 -16.69
N PHE A 3 -4.68 -11.97 -17.82
CA PHE A 3 -5.51 -11.42 -18.91
C PHE A 3 -6.94 -11.05 -18.49
N ALA A 4 -7.60 -11.88 -17.67
CA ALA A 4 -8.94 -11.58 -17.18
C ALA A 4 -8.95 -10.38 -16.24
N LEU A 5 -7.92 -10.25 -15.38
CA LEU A 5 -7.73 -9.07 -14.55
C LEU A 5 -7.44 -7.82 -15.40
N GLY A 6 -6.65 -7.94 -16.47
CA GLY A 6 -6.40 -6.85 -17.41
C GLY A 6 -7.66 -6.36 -18.11
N ALA A 7 -8.52 -7.27 -18.58
CA ALA A 7 -9.83 -6.93 -19.13
C ALA A 7 -10.72 -6.22 -18.09
N LEU A 8 -10.75 -6.73 -16.85
CA LEU A 8 -11.49 -6.10 -15.75
C LEU A 8 -10.94 -4.70 -15.43
N GLN A 9 -9.62 -4.50 -15.46
CA GLN A 9 -8.98 -3.20 -15.24
C GLN A 9 -9.41 -2.18 -16.30
N GLY A 10 -9.44 -2.59 -17.57
CA GLY A 10 -9.94 -1.76 -18.66
C GLY A 10 -11.42 -1.42 -18.51
N ALA A 11 -12.26 -2.40 -18.20
CA ALA A 11 -13.69 -2.20 -17.94
C ALA A 11 -13.95 -1.24 -16.77
N LEU A 12 -13.20 -1.39 -15.67
CA LEU A 12 -13.32 -0.53 -14.51
C LEU A 12 -12.81 0.89 -14.79
N GLY A 13 -11.73 1.03 -15.57
CA GLY A 13 -11.24 2.32 -16.04
C GLY A 13 -12.26 3.07 -16.88
N TRP A 14 -12.94 2.38 -17.80
CA TRP A 14 -14.08 2.94 -18.54
C TRP A 14 -15.22 3.36 -17.60
N TYR A 15 -15.60 2.49 -16.65
CA TYR A 15 -16.67 2.78 -15.69
C TYR A 15 -16.36 4.00 -14.79
N MET A 16 -15.08 4.25 -14.47
CA MET A 16 -14.66 5.46 -13.75
C MET A 16 -14.90 6.75 -14.54
N VAL A 17 -14.73 6.72 -15.87
CA VAL A 17 -14.88 7.91 -16.73
C VAL A 17 -16.32 8.09 -17.20
N GLN A 18 -17.06 6.99 -17.42
CA GLN A 18 -18.46 7.02 -17.89
C GLN A 18 -19.35 7.87 -16.97
N SER A 19 -19.18 7.77 -15.65
CA SER A 19 -19.98 8.57 -14.69
C SER A 19 -19.74 10.08 -14.78
N GLY A 20 -18.59 10.50 -15.32
CA GLY A 20 -18.21 11.92 -15.44
C GLY A 20 -18.69 12.61 -16.71
N LEU A 21 -19.31 11.88 -17.64
CA LEU A 21 -19.75 12.40 -18.94
C LEU A 21 -21.17 12.97 -18.94
N VAL A 22 -21.88 12.92 -17.81
CA VAL A 22 -23.30 13.33 -17.76
C VAL A 22 -23.52 14.54 -16.85
N ASP A 23 -22.96 14.64 -15.62
CA ASP A 23 -23.13 15.86 -14.79
C ASP A 23 -22.11 16.07 -13.62
N ASP A 24 -21.44 15.02 -13.11
CA ASP A 24 -20.46 15.13 -11.99
C ASP A 24 -19.14 14.40 -12.33
N PRO A 25 -18.01 15.12 -12.53
CA PRO A 25 -16.73 14.50 -12.87
C PRO A 25 -16.09 13.71 -11.71
N ARG A 26 -16.72 13.66 -10.52
CA ARG A 26 -16.18 12.96 -9.35
C ARG A 26 -16.29 11.44 -9.50
N VAL A 27 -15.13 10.79 -9.46
CA VAL A 27 -15.04 9.33 -9.38
C VAL A 27 -15.25 8.89 -7.93
N SER A 28 -16.22 8.01 -7.68
CA SER A 28 -16.43 7.40 -6.36
C SER A 28 -15.14 6.77 -5.81
N GLN A 29 -14.86 6.98 -4.52
CA GLN A 29 -13.72 6.41 -3.82
C GLN A 29 -13.64 4.88 -3.93
N TYR A 30 -14.79 4.20 -4.03
CA TYR A 30 -14.84 2.76 -4.21
C TYR A 30 -14.30 2.35 -5.57
N ARG A 31 -14.68 3.06 -6.64
CA ARG A 31 -14.23 2.79 -8.01
C ARG A 31 -12.73 3.06 -8.15
N LEU A 32 -12.28 4.21 -7.64
CA LEU A 32 -10.86 4.59 -7.65
C LEU A 32 -10.01 3.55 -6.90
N THR A 33 -10.42 3.16 -5.69
CA THR A 33 -9.69 2.18 -4.88
C THR A 33 -9.70 0.79 -5.52
N ALA A 34 -10.82 0.37 -6.09
CA ALA A 34 -10.93 -0.91 -6.78
C ALA A 34 -9.99 -0.95 -8.01
N HIS A 35 -9.92 0.14 -8.78
CA HIS A 35 -9.04 0.23 -9.94
C HIS A 35 -7.57 0.20 -9.56
N LEU A 36 -7.19 0.89 -8.47
CA LEU A 36 -5.85 0.79 -7.91
C LEU A 36 -5.55 -0.65 -7.43
N GLY A 37 -6.48 -1.28 -6.74
CA GLY A 37 -6.33 -2.63 -6.22
C GLY A 37 -6.12 -3.67 -7.32
N ILE A 38 -6.93 -3.62 -8.37
CA ILE A 38 -6.79 -4.52 -9.52
C ILE A 38 -5.47 -4.28 -10.25
N ALA A 39 -5.02 -3.01 -10.38
CA ALA A 39 -3.68 -2.71 -10.93
C ALA A 39 -2.57 -3.43 -10.15
N PHE A 40 -2.61 -3.37 -8.82
CA PHE A 40 -1.64 -4.04 -7.95
C PHE A 40 -1.75 -5.57 -8.06
N LEU A 41 -2.96 -6.13 -8.18
CA LEU A 41 -3.19 -7.57 -8.36
C LEU A 41 -2.76 -8.10 -9.73
N ILE A 42 -2.71 -7.24 -10.76
CA ILE A 42 -2.10 -7.56 -12.06
C ILE A 42 -0.58 -7.48 -11.95
N TYR A 43 -0.08 -6.40 -11.35
CA TYR A 43 1.35 -6.14 -11.23
C TYR A 43 2.07 -7.21 -10.42
N ALA A 44 1.50 -7.65 -9.28
CA ALA A 44 2.13 -8.63 -8.39
C ALA A 44 2.52 -9.95 -9.08
N PRO A 45 1.63 -10.67 -9.77
CA PRO A 45 1.98 -11.90 -10.48
C PRO A 45 2.87 -11.63 -11.70
N MET A 46 2.74 -10.48 -12.39
CA MET A 46 3.66 -10.11 -13.48
C MET A 46 5.09 -9.96 -12.96
N LEU A 47 5.28 -9.23 -11.87
CA LEU A 47 6.58 -9.11 -11.20
C LEU A 47 7.07 -10.47 -10.72
N TRP A 48 6.20 -11.28 -10.11
CA TRP A 48 6.57 -12.62 -9.66
C TRP A 48 7.08 -13.52 -10.79
N ILE A 49 6.40 -13.53 -11.94
CA ILE A 49 6.82 -14.28 -13.12
C ILE A 49 8.14 -13.73 -13.66
N ALA A 50 8.28 -12.40 -13.76
CA ALA A 50 9.53 -11.79 -14.19
C ALA A 50 10.70 -12.20 -13.27
N LEU A 51 10.50 -12.22 -11.96
CA LEU A 51 11.51 -12.70 -11.01
C LEU A 51 11.81 -14.19 -11.17
N ASP A 52 10.81 -15.05 -11.40
CA ASP A 52 11.01 -16.47 -11.68
C ASP A 52 11.83 -16.72 -12.98
N LEU A 53 11.71 -15.83 -13.98
CA LEU A 53 12.46 -15.90 -15.23
C LEU A 53 13.89 -15.31 -15.12
N LEU A 54 14.04 -14.23 -14.37
CA LEU A 54 15.31 -13.49 -14.26
C LEU A 54 16.24 -14.05 -13.18
N LEU A 55 15.68 -14.68 -12.14
CA LEU A 55 16.44 -15.14 -10.99
C LEU A 55 16.43 -16.67 -10.92
N PRO A 56 17.60 -17.32 -11.04
CA PRO A 56 17.72 -18.76 -10.81
C PRO A 56 17.16 -19.12 -9.43
N ARG A 57 16.41 -20.22 -9.37
CA ARG A 57 15.92 -20.77 -8.09
C ARG A 57 17.11 -21.14 -7.21
N ALA A 58 17.06 -20.74 -5.94
CA ALA A 58 18.03 -21.17 -4.95
C ALA A 58 18.02 -22.71 -4.83
N SER A 59 19.17 -23.29 -4.51
CA SER A 59 19.25 -24.72 -4.23
C SER A 59 18.41 -25.07 -3.00
N ARG A 60 17.82 -26.28 -2.97
CA ARG A 60 16.93 -26.72 -1.86
C ARG A 60 17.59 -26.67 -0.47
N THR A 61 18.91 -26.64 -0.41
CA THR A 61 19.72 -26.57 0.82
C THR A 61 19.76 -25.16 1.44
N GLU A 62 19.29 -24.12 0.76
CA GLU A 62 19.21 -22.74 1.27
C GLU A 62 17.79 -22.27 1.60
N ALA A 63 16.84 -23.20 1.73
CA ALA A 63 15.44 -22.87 1.98
C ALA A 63 15.27 -22.11 3.31
N ALA A 64 14.72 -20.90 3.24
CA ALA A 64 14.55 -20.07 4.41
C ALA A 64 13.53 -20.65 5.41
N PRO A 65 13.59 -20.25 6.69
CA PRO A 65 12.63 -20.69 7.69
C PRO A 65 11.19 -20.37 7.28
N ARG A 66 10.30 -21.36 7.37
CA ARG A 66 8.88 -21.22 6.98
C ARG A 66 8.18 -20.03 7.66
N GLY A 67 8.59 -19.71 8.90
CA GLY A 67 8.08 -18.56 9.65
C GLY A 67 8.43 -17.21 9.00
N LEU A 68 9.66 -17.05 8.52
CA LEU A 68 10.13 -15.82 7.87
C LEU A 68 9.40 -15.58 6.54
N ARG A 69 9.24 -16.64 5.73
CA ARG A 69 8.47 -16.57 4.49
C ARG A 69 7.01 -16.19 4.73
N ARG A 70 6.35 -16.80 5.71
CA ARG A 70 4.96 -16.46 6.08
C ARG A 70 4.85 -14.99 6.51
N PHE A 71 5.81 -14.50 7.29
CA PHE A 71 5.84 -13.11 7.69
C PHE A 71 6.03 -12.17 6.48
N ALA A 72 6.95 -12.47 5.56
CA ALA A 72 7.14 -11.68 4.35
C ALA A 72 5.85 -11.61 3.49
N VAL A 73 5.14 -12.73 3.31
CA VAL A 73 3.87 -12.76 2.57
C VAL A 73 2.77 -11.97 3.30
N ALA A 74 2.65 -12.12 4.62
CA ALA A 74 1.70 -11.34 5.41
C ALA A 74 2.00 -9.83 5.34
N LEU A 75 3.27 -9.45 5.34
CA LEU A 75 3.72 -8.07 5.22
C LEU A 75 3.39 -7.49 3.84
N ALA A 76 3.61 -8.25 2.77
CA ALA A 76 3.21 -7.86 1.42
C ALA A 76 1.68 -7.67 1.32
N ALA A 77 0.89 -8.56 1.93
CA ALA A 77 -0.57 -8.42 1.98
C ALA A 77 -1.00 -7.16 2.76
N LEU A 78 -0.36 -6.85 3.89
CA LEU A 78 -0.64 -5.64 4.65
C LEU A 78 -0.25 -4.36 3.88
N ILE A 79 0.86 -4.38 3.14
CA ILE A 79 1.26 -3.26 2.27
C ILE A 79 0.24 -3.06 1.12
N PHE A 80 -0.32 -4.15 0.59
CA PHE A 80 -1.43 -4.06 -0.37
C PHE A 80 -2.66 -3.39 0.28
N VAL A 81 -3.04 -3.77 1.50
CA VAL A 81 -4.12 -3.09 2.25
C VAL A 81 -3.80 -1.61 2.50
N MET A 82 -2.55 -1.28 2.84
CA MET A 82 -2.09 0.11 2.97
C MET A 82 -2.30 0.90 1.67
N ALA A 83 -1.96 0.33 0.51
CA ALA A 83 -2.20 0.96 -0.79
C ALA A 83 -3.70 1.20 -1.06
N LEU A 84 -4.57 0.23 -0.73
CA LEU A 84 -6.03 0.39 -0.84
C LEU A 84 -6.55 1.52 0.07
N SER A 85 -6.08 1.59 1.32
CA SER A 85 -6.44 2.69 2.22
C SER A 85 -6.01 4.06 1.68
N GLY A 86 -4.84 4.14 1.02
CA GLY A 86 -4.41 5.35 0.31
C GLY A 86 -5.33 5.73 -0.86
N GLY A 87 -5.83 4.74 -1.60
CA GLY A 87 -6.87 4.94 -2.62
C GLY A 87 -8.16 5.53 -2.05
N LEU A 88 -8.59 5.07 -0.87
CA LEU A 88 -9.74 5.65 -0.16
C LEU A 88 -9.46 7.08 0.27
N VAL A 89 -8.28 7.37 0.83
CA VAL A 89 -7.86 8.74 1.22
C VAL A 89 -7.91 9.68 0.02
N ALA A 90 -7.40 9.25 -1.14
CA ALA A 90 -7.43 10.04 -2.37
C ALA A 90 -8.87 10.25 -2.86
N GLY A 91 -9.69 9.20 -2.90
CA GLY A 91 -11.06 9.26 -3.41
C GLY A 91 -12.01 10.10 -2.54
N THR A 92 -11.86 10.02 -1.22
CA THR A 92 -12.64 10.81 -0.25
C THR A 92 -12.06 12.20 -0.01
N ARG A 93 -10.88 12.51 -0.58
CA ARG A 93 -10.11 13.73 -0.32
C ARG A 93 -9.75 13.94 1.16
N SER A 94 -9.67 12.85 1.91
CA SER A 94 -9.36 12.86 3.35
C SER A 94 -7.99 13.46 3.66
N GLY A 95 -7.07 13.48 2.70
CA GLY A 95 -5.76 14.14 2.83
C GLY A 95 -5.84 15.65 3.11
N LEU A 96 -6.99 16.29 2.88
CA LEU A 96 -7.24 17.71 3.16
C LEU A 96 -7.92 17.98 4.52
N ALA A 97 -8.32 16.94 5.26
CA ALA A 97 -9.08 17.11 6.51
C ALA A 97 -8.18 17.45 7.71
N TYR A 98 -7.10 16.67 7.90
CA TYR A 98 -6.16 16.86 9.01
C TYR A 98 -4.74 17.02 8.48
N ASN A 99 -4.24 18.24 8.30
CA ASN A 99 -2.89 18.51 7.78
C ASN A 99 -1.82 18.71 8.89
N THR A 100 -2.06 18.10 10.06
CA THR A 100 -1.10 18.04 11.18
C THR A 100 -0.60 16.61 11.38
N PHE A 101 0.61 16.46 11.94
CA PHE A 101 1.25 15.18 12.24
C PHE A 101 2.17 15.32 13.48
N PRO A 102 2.27 14.32 14.39
CA PRO A 102 1.61 13.01 14.35
C PRO A 102 0.12 13.05 14.73
N LEU A 103 -0.29 14.08 15.47
CA LEU A 103 -1.67 14.29 15.89
C LEU A 103 -2.57 14.71 14.73
N MET A 104 -3.87 14.49 14.88
CA MET A 104 -4.95 14.97 14.02
C MET A 104 -5.65 16.12 14.74
N ASN A 105 -5.25 17.36 14.42
CA ASN A 105 -5.74 18.60 15.05
C ASN A 105 -5.65 18.56 16.58
N GLY A 106 -4.49 18.18 17.09
CA GLY A 106 -4.20 18.12 18.53
C GLY A 106 -4.69 16.85 19.24
N ARG A 107 -5.33 15.91 18.55
CA ARG A 107 -5.79 14.63 19.13
C ARG A 107 -5.17 13.44 18.41
N PHE A 108 -4.92 12.36 19.15
CA PHE A 108 -4.52 11.09 18.52
C PHE A 108 -5.70 10.43 17.79
N VAL A 109 -6.88 10.47 18.42
CA VAL A 109 -8.12 9.91 17.90
C VAL A 109 -9.08 11.07 17.65
N PRO A 110 -9.48 11.32 16.39
CA PRO A 110 -10.49 12.33 16.07
C PRO A 110 -11.84 12.00 16.72
N PRO A 111 -12.58 12.98 17.27
CA PRO A 111 -13.90 12.71 17.85
C PRO A 111 -14.95 12.33 16.78
N GLU A 112 -14.71 12.62 15.52
CA GLU A 112 -15.63 12.42 14.41
C GLU A 112 -15.59 10.99 13.83
N LEU A 113 -14.80 10.05 14.39
CA LEU A 113 -14.58 8.71 13.80
C LEU A 113 -15.85 7.92 13.45
N PHE A 114 -16.94 8.15 14.18
CA PHE A 114 -18.21 7.44 13.99
C PHE A 114 -19.39 8.39 13.78
N ALA A 115 -19.13 9.57 13.20
CA ALA A 115 -20.13 10.61 13.03
C ALA A 115 -21.20 10.28 11.97
N ILE A 116 -20.96 9.31 11.08
CA ILE A 116 -21.88 8.93 10.00
C ILE A 116 -22.62 7.64 10.35
N GLU A 117 -23.91 7.55 10.00
CA GLU A 117 -24.72 6.33 10.08
C GLU A 117 -25.08 5.79 8.68
N PRO A 118 -25.14 4.46 8.50
CA PRO A 118 -24.76 3.41 9.46
C PRO A 118 -23.24 3.38 9.75
N TRP A 119 -22.88 3.04 10.99
CA TRP A 119 -21.50 3.13 11.53
C TRP A 119 -20.37 2.60 10.62
N TYR A 120 -20.61 1.55 9.85
CA TYR A 120 -19.58 0.94 8.99
C TYR A 120 -19.18 1.83 7.80
N LEU A 121 -20.01 2.80 7.41
CA LEU A 121 -19.69 3.73 6.33
C LEU A 121 -18.55 4.69 6.71
N ASN A 122 -18.25 4.86 8.00
CA ASN A 122 -17.18 5.73 8.42
C ASN A 122 -15.82 5.28 7.86
N PHE A 123 -15.55 3.98 7.81
CA PHE A 123 -14.28 3.40 7.33
C PHE A 123 -14.00 3.65 5.83
N SER A 124 -14.99 4.10 5.06
CA SER A 124 -14.86 4.32 3.62
C SER A 124 -15.32 5.69 3.14
N SER A 125 -16.10 6.41 3.95
CA SER A 125 -16.79 7.65 3.54
C SER A 125 -16.59 8.79 4.53
N ASN A 126 -16.22 8.51 5.79
CA ASN A 126 -15.88 9.56 6.75
C ASN A 126 -14.41 9.96 6.60
N MET A 127 -14.18 11.24 6.31
CA MET A 127 -12.83 11.73 6.04
C MET A 127 -11.89 11.57 7.23
N ALA A 128 -12.38 11.77 8.46
CA ALA A 128 -11.58 11.62 9.66
C ALA A 128 -11.16 10.16 9.87
N THR A 129 -12.10 9.23 9.73
CA THR A 129 -11.88 7.80 9.91
C THR A 129 -10.95 7.23 8.85
N VAL A 130 -11.21 7.52 7.57
CA VAL A 130 -10.37 7.06 6.46
C VAL A 130 -8.93 7.55 6.62
N GLN A 131 -8.73 8.81 7.03
CA GLN A 131 -7.39 9.33 7.27
C GLN A 131 -6.72 8.71 8.51
N PHE A 132 -7.48 8.52 9.59
CA PHE A 132 -7.01 7.90 10.82
C PHE A 132 -6.57 6.44 10.57
N ASP A 133 -7.39 5.64 9.90
CA ASP A 133 -7.10 4.24 9.57
C ASP A 133 -5.84 4.14 8.70
N HIS A 134 -5.70 5.01 7.71
CA HIS A 134 -4.49 5.07 6.89
C HIS A 134 -3.22 5.36 7.72
N ARG A 135 -3.30 6.31 8.67
CA ARG A 135 -2.19 6.61 9.60
C ARG A 135 -1.89 5.42 10.52
N LEU A 136 -2.94 4.74 11.02
CA LEU A 136 -2.80 3.61 11.92
C LEU A 136 -2.08 2.44 11.23
N ILE A 137 -2.45 2.12 9.99
CA ILE A 137 -1.75 1.10 9.19
C ILE A 137 -0.31 1.53 8.89
N ALA A 138 -0.07 2.82 8.59
CA ALA A 138 1.28 3.34 8.38
C ALA A 138 2.16 3.16 9.62
N TRP A 139 1.64 3.42 10.83
CA TRP A 139 2.37 3.24 12.08
C TRP A 139 2.65 1.76 12.36
N LEU A 140 1.68 0.89 12.09
CA LEU A 140 1.87 -0.56 12.18
C LEU A 140 2.99 -1.02 11.25
N LEU A 141 3.03 -0.55 9.99
CA LEU A 141 4.10 -0.87 9.05
C LEU A 141 5.45 -0.27 9.46
N ALA A 142 5.46 0.94 10.00
CA ALA A 142 6.66 1.59 10.55
C ALA A 142 7.31 0.79 11.70
N PHE A 143 6.53 -0.06 12.38
CA PHE A 143 7.04 -1.02 13.36
C PHE A 143 7.38 -2.39 12.73
N LEU A 144 6.45 -2.96 11.96
CA LEU A 144 6.58 -4.33 11.46
C LEU A 144 7.72 -4.50 10.45
N VAL A 145 7.98 -3.50 9.60
CA VAL A 145 9.05 -3.59 8.58
C VAL A 145 10.44 -3.58 9.23
N PRO A 146 10.81 -2.65 10.15
CA PRO A 146 12.06 -2.76 10.89
C PRO A 146 12.17 -4.05 11.71
N TRP A 147 11.07 -4.51 12.32
CA TRP A 147 11.08 -5.79 13.05
C TRP A 147 11.36 -6.98 12.13
N PHE A 148 10.72 -7.02 10.96
CA PHE A 148 10.99 -8.02 9.93
C PHE A 148 12.45 -7.95 9.46
N TRP A 149 12.96 -6.74 9.20
CA TRP A 149 14.36 -6.50 8.82
C TRP A 149 15.34 -7.06 9.86
N LEU A 150 15.10 -6.80 11.15
CA LEU A 150 15.90 -7.36 12.25
C LEU A 150 15.88 -8.89 12.28
N LYS A 151 14.72 -9.52 12.03
CA LYS A 151 14.63 -10.99 11.91
C LYS A 151 15.48 -11.51 10.75
N VAL A 152 15.37 -10.91 9.57
CA VAL A 152 16.19 -11.27 8.39
C VAL A 152 17.69 -11.15 8.70
N ARG A 153 18.10 -10.13 9.47
CA ARG A 153 19.51 -9.91 9.87
C ARG A 153 20.02 -10.95 10.87
N ARG A 154 19.16 -11.45 11.76
CA ARG A 154 19.51 -12.43 12.79
C ARG A 154 19.53 -13.87 12.27
N GLU A 155 18.81 -14.14 11.19
CA GLU A 155 18.75 -15.46 10.57
C GLU A 155 19.83 -15.62 9.47
N ALA A 156 20.20 -16.87 9.15
CA ALA A 156 21.07 -17.20 8.02
C ALA A 156 20.33 -17.05 6.67
N ALA A 157 19.71 -15.89 6.44
CA ALA A 157 18.92 -15.60 5.25
C ALA A 157 19.81 -15.38 4.01
N PRO A 158 19.36 -15.81 2.81
CA PRO A 158 20.09 -15.60 1.56
C PRO A 158 20.42 -14.13 1.30
N ARG A 159 21.53 -13.88 0.58
CA ARG A 159 21.98 -12.51 0.24
C ARG A 159 20.88 -11.68 -0.44
N ARG A 160 20.10 -12.29 -1.33
CA ARG A 160 18.97 -11.65 -2.02
C ARG A 160 17.88 -11.21 -1.05
N THR A 161 17.55 -12.03 -0.06
CA THR A 161 16.59 -11.68 0.99
C THR A 161 17.07 -10.50 1.83
N ARG A 162 18.35 -10.48 2.19
CA ARG A 162 18.95 -9.35 2.94
C ARG A 162 18.86 -8.05 2.15
N LEU A 163 19.22 -8.08 0.87
CA LEU A 163 19.08 -6.94 -0.05
C LEU A 163 17.61 -6.50 -0.15
N GLY A 164 16.69 -7.44 -0.34
CA GLY A 164 15.27 -7.11 -0.42
C GLY A 164 14.75 -6.45 0.87
N ALA A 165 15.19 -6.93 2.03
CA ALA A 165 14.81 -6.34 3.32
C ALA A 165 15.38 -4.92 3.47
N ASP A 166 16.61 -4.68 3.01
CA ASP A 166 17.21 -3.33 2.97
C ASP A 166 16.42 -2.38 2.07
N LEU A 167 16.09 -2.83 0.86
CA LEU A 167 15.26 -2.07 -0.08
C LEU A 167 13.88 -1.77 0.51
N LEU A 168 13.23 -2.75 1.15
CA LEU A 168 11.93 -2.57 1.77
C LEU A 168 11.97 -1.53 2.90
N LEU A 169 12.99 -1.60 3.77
CA LEU A 169 13.16 -0.64 4.85
C LEU A 169 13.43 0.78 4.34
N ALA A 170 14.35 0.93 3.38
CA ALA A 170 14.68 2.22 2.78
C ALA A 170 13.49 2.83 2.04
N MET A 171 12.78 2.03 1.24
CA MET A 171 11.59 2.48 0.52
C MET A 171 10.45 2.84 1.46
N LEU A 172 10.27 2.12 2.57
CA LEU A 172 9.27 2.50 3.57
C LEU A 172 9.60 3.86 4.20
N ALA A 173 10.86 4.10 4.56
CA ALA A 173 11.27 5.38 5.14
C ALA A 173 11.02 6.55 4.17
N LEU A 174 11.37 6.38 2.89
CA LEU A 174 11.04 7.34 1.84
C LEU A 174 9.52 7.53 1.71
N GLN A 175 8.75 6.43 1.73
CA GLN A 175 7.30 6.46 1.59
C GLN A 175 6.62 7.19 2.74
N ILE A 176 7.04 6.96 3.98
CA ILE A 176 6.54 7.69 5.16
C ILE A 176 6.86 9.18 5.02
N THR A 177 8.07 9.52 4.59
CA THR A 177 8.49 10.92 4.37
C THR A 177 7.61 11.59 3.32
N LEU A 178 7.38 10.94 2.17
CA LEU A 178 6.49 11.43 1.12
C LEU A 178 5.05 11.58 1.61
N GLY A 179 4.55 10.64 2.42
CA GLY A 179 3.20 10.68 2.98
C GLY A 179 3.01 11.85 3.94
N ILE A 180 3.96 12.05 4.85
CA ILE A 180 3.98 13.19 5.78
C ILE A 180 4.12 14.51 5.01
N ALA A 181 4.98 14.59 4.00
CA ALA A 181 5.13 15.80 3.19
C ALA A 181 3.84 16.13 2.41
N THR A 182 3.23 15.12 1.77
CA THR A 182 1.93 15.26 1.08
C THR A 182 0.85 15.77 2.03
N LEU A 183 0.84 15.24 3.26
CA LEU A 183 -0.08 15.64 4.30
C LEU A 183 0.14 17.09 4.77
N LEU A 184 1.35 17.45 5.18
CA LEU A 184 1.63 18.77 5.76
C LEU A 184 1.46 19.91 4.74
N LEU A 185 1.72 19.62 3.46
CA LEU A 185 1.64 20.61 2.37
C LEU A 185 0.27 20.62 1.66
N ALA A 186 -0.76 20.04 2.27
CA ALA A 186 -2.14 20.03 1.75
C ALA A 186 -2.28 19.40 0.35
N VAL A 187 -1.68 18.22 0.17
CA VAL A 187 -1.81 17.34 -1.00
C VAL A 187 -1.38 17.99 -2.33
N PRO A 188 -0.15 18.52 -2.47
CA PRO A 188 0.34 18.96 -3.78
C PRO A 188 0.38 17.78 -4.74
N VAL A 189 -0.17 17.94 -5.96
CA VAL A 189 -0.29 16.86 -6.95
C VAL A 189 1.03 16.13 -7.20
N PRO A 190 2.19 16.80 -7.37
CA PRO A 190 3.45 16.09 -7.56
C PRO A 190 3.84 15.19 -6.39
N LEU A 191 3.61 15.63 -5.15
CA LEU A 191 3.92 14.84 -3.96
C LEU A 191 2.95 13.67 -3.79
N ALA A 192 1.66 13.90 -4.02
CA ALA A 192 0.66 12.84 -3.98
C ALA A 192 0.96 11.75 -5.04
N ALA A 193 1.33 12.16 -6.26
CA ALA A 193 1.73 11.24 -7.31
C ALA A 193 3.02 10.49 -6.97
N ALA A 194 4.04 11.18 -6.45
CA ALA A 194 5.28 10.56 -5.99
C ALA A 194 5.04 9.56 -4.85
N HIS A 195 4.15 9.89 -3.91
CA HIS A 195 3.75 9.01 -2.82
C HIS A 195 3.01 7.76 -3.34
N GLN A 196 2.12 7.90 -4.33
CA GLN A 196 1.46 6.75 -4.94
C GLN A 196 2.44 5.84 -5.71
N ALA A 197 3.40 6.44 -6.44
CA ALA A 197 4.46 5.68 -7.11
C ALA A 197 5.38 4.97 -6.12
N GLY A 198 5.74 5.64 -5.02
CA GLY A 198 6.52 5.07 -3.92
C GLY A 198 5.81 3.89 -3.24
N ALA A 199 4.47 3.93 -3.12
CA ALA A 199 3.69 2.81 -2.59
C ALA A 199 3.86 1.54 -3.43
N LEU A 200 3.87 1.67 -4.77
CA LEU A 200 4.12 0.56 -5.68
C LEU A 200 5.53 0.00 -5.48
N LEU A 201 6.55 0.86 -5.35
CA LEU A 201 7.94 0.42 -5.10
C LEU A 201 8.12 -0.29 -3.76
N VAL A 202 7.46 0.18 -2.69
CA VAL A 202 7.42 -0.53 -1.39
C VAL A 202 6.81 -1.92 -1.56
N PHE A 203 5.70 -2.03 -2.30
CA PHE A 203 5.05 -3.30 -2.59
C PHE A 203 5.93 -4.22 -3.45
N SER A 204 6.65 -3.69 -4.45
CA SER A 204 7.62 -4.44 -5.26
C SER A 204 8.74 -5.01 -4.40
N ALA A 205 9.29 -4.22 -3.46
CA ALA A 205 10.32 -4.69 -2.54
C ALA A 205 9.80 -5.80 -1.62
N ALA A 206 8.56 -5.69 -1.13
CA ALA A 206 7.92 -6.74 -0.33
C ALA A 206 7.71 -8.04 -1.11
N ILE A 207 7.26 -7.95 -2.37
CA ILE A 207 7.14 -9.11 -3.27
C ILE A 207 8.50 -9.75 -3.52
N PHE A 208 9.52 -8.93 -3.82
CA PHE A 208 10.88 -9.40 -4.06
C PHE A 208 11.45 -10.18 -2.86
N VAL A 209 11.25 -9.66 -1.64
CA VAL A 209 11.63 -10.37 -0.41
C VAL A 209 10.88 -11.70 -0.28
N ALA A 210 9.56 -11.70 -0.45
CA ALA A 210 8.75 -12.91 -0.35
C ALA A 210 9.13 -13.96 -1.39
N HIS A 211 9.48 -13.53 -2.61
CA HIS A 211 9.98 -14.38 -3.69
C HIS A 211 11.35 -14.99 -3.35
N SER A 212 12.27 -14.17 -2.82
CA SER A 212 13.62 -14.63 -2.45
C SER A 212 13.66 -15.69 -1.33
N LEU A 213 12.57 -15.81 -0.56
CA LEU A 213 12.40 -16.74 0.55
C LEU A 213 11.72 -18.06 0.14
N ARG A 214 11.49 -18.27 -1.15
CA ARG A 214 10.80 -19.44 -1.71
C ARG A 214 11.63 -20.72 -1.69
#